data_AF-A0A535KPM8-F1
#
_entry.id   AF-A0A535KPM8-F1
#
_cell.length_a   1.000
_cell.length_b   1.000
_cell.length_c   1.000
_cell.angle_alpha   90.00
_cell.angle_beta   90.00
_cell.angle_gamma   90.00
#
_symmetry.space_group_name_H-M   'P 1'
#
loop_
_entity.id
_entity.type
_entity.pdbx_description
1 polymer ?
#
loop_
_entity_poly.entity_id
_entity_poly.type
_entity_poly.pdbx_seq_one_letter_code
_entity_poly.pdbx_strand_id
1 'polypeptide(L)'
;MSPEVAQVIEDSRVQIILQMFNRDYLYGQGRFDEYKDGLILKWGDGYSRKHIWASVENGNLLFEISHFKQCDKPYCNGTHHVLSRELYTNMDVINQELGDLFRRPVHEPPDD
;
A
#
# COMPACT_ATOMS: atom_id res chain seq x y z
N MET A 1 -12.90 5.84 7.21
CA MET A 1 -12.85 6.01 5.74
C MET A 1 -14.10 6.72 5.22
N SER A 2 -14.00 7.41 4.08
CA SER A 2 -15.20 7.87 3.33
C SER A 2 -15.89 6.67 2.65
N PRO A 3 -17.17 6.79 2.23
CA PRO A 3 -17.89 5.69 1.56
C PRO A 3 -17.21 5.20 0.27
N GLU A 4 -16.69 6.12 -0.54
CA GLU A 4 -15.95 5.80 -1.78
C GLU A 4 -14.67 5.02 -1.47
N VAL A 5 -13.90 5.49 -0.48
CA VAL A 5 -12.66 4.84 -0.05
C VAL A 5 -12.97 3.43 0.45
N ALA A 6 -13.98 3.27 1.32
CA ALA A 6 -14.37 1.98 1.85
C ALA A 6 -14.73 0.98 0.73
N GLN A 7 -15.46 1.43 -0.30
CA GLN A 7 -15.81 0.59 -1.43
C GLN A 7 -14.58 0.12 -2.23
N VAL A 8 -13.63 1.02 -2.53
CA VAL A 8 -12.40 0.65 -3.26
C VAL A 8 -11.52 -0.29 -2.43
N ILE A 9 -11.43 -0.08 -1.11
CA ILE A 9 -10.69 -0.95 -0.19
C ILE A 9 -11.33 -2.35 -0.11
N GLU A 10 -12.66 -2.43 -0.09
CA GLU A 10 -13.40 -3.69 -0.10
C GLU A 10 -13.21 -4.44 -1.43
N ASP A 11 -13.46 -3.78 -2.56
CA ASP A 11 -13.35 -4.35 -3.90
C ASP A 11 -11.92 -4.88 -4.19
N SER A 12 -10.89 -4.18 -3.70
CA SER A 12 -9.48 -4.56 -3.90
C SER A 12 -8.95 -5.59 -2.91
N ARG A 13 -9.67 -5.85 -1.81
CA ARG A 13 -9.25 -6.73 -0.70
C ARG A 13 -7.91 -6.36 -0.05
N VAL A 14 -7.41 -5.15 -0.28
CA VAL A 14 -6.09 -4.69 0.16
C VAL A 14 -5.95 -4.77 1.69
N GLN A 15 -7.01 -4.44 2.44
CA GLN A 15 -7.02 -4.51 3.90
C GLN A 15 -6.74 -5.93 4.41
N ILE A 16 -7.41 -6.93 3.82
CA ILE A 16 -7.26 -8.34 4.24
C ILE A 16 -5.83 -8.81 3.99
N ILE A 17 -5.25 -8.46 2.83
CA ILE A 17 -3.89 -8.88 2.48
C ILE A 17 -2.85 -8.22 3.39
N LEU A 18 -3.01 -6.93 3.71
CA LEU A 18 -2.10 -6.25 4.62
C LEU A 18 -2.19 -6.80 6.04
N GLN A 19 -3.40 -7.16 6.51
CA GLN A 19 -3.56 -7.85 7.78
C GLN A 19 -2.88 -9.24 7.76
N MET A 20 -2.96 -9.97 6.65
CA MET A 20 -2.21 -11.22 6.47
C MET A 20 -0.70 -10.98 6.50
N PHE A 21 -0.20 -9.94 5.85
CA PHE A 21 1.23 -9.62 5.91
C PHE A 21 1.70 -9.32 7.33
N ASN A 22 0.92 -8.54 8.06
CA ASN A 22 1.23 -8.24 9.44
C ASN A 22 1.29 -9.52 10.28
N ARG A 23 0.30 -10.41 10.14
CA ARG A 23 0.23 -11.67 10.89
C ARG A 23 1.37 -12.64 10.51
N ASP A 24 1.56 -12.88 9.21
CA ASP A 24 2.36 -14.01 8.72
C ASP A 24 3.84 -13.67 8.53
N TYR A 25 4.17 -12.41 8.23
CA TYR A 25 5.55 -11.98 7.96
C TYR A 25 6.11 -11.02 9.00
N LEU A 26 5.25 -10.19 9.61
CA LEU A 26 5.67 -9.25 10.66
C LEU A 26 5.38 -9.77 12.07
N TYR A 27 4.85 -10.99 12.20
CA TYR A 27 4.51 -11.63 13.47
C TYR A 27 3.62 -10.76 14.38
N GLY A 28 2.74 -9.96 13.78
CA GLY A 28 1.84 -9.03 14.46
C GLY A 28 2.52 -7.76 15.01
N GLN A 29 3.78 -7.51 14.69
CA GLN A 29 4.53 -6.34 15.17
C GLN A 29 4.34 -5.10 14.29
N GLY A 30 3.74 -5.25 13.12
CA GLY A 30 3.36 -4.12 12.27
C GLY A 30 2.20 -3.33 12.87
N ARG A 31 2.26 -2.02 12.69
CA ARG A 31 1.20 -1.09 13.05
C ARG A 31 0.29 -0.86 11.85
N PHE A 32 -0.99 -1.10 12.03
CA PHE A 32 -2.01 -0.88 11.00
C PHE A 32 -2.90 0.29 11.43
N ASP A 33 -3.02 1.32 10.60
CA ASP A 33 -3.90 2.46 10.86
C ASP A 33 -4.81 2.71 9.64
N GLU A 34 -6.07 3.06 9.91
CA GLU A 34 -7.06 3.45 8.90
C GLU A 34 -7.30 4.95 8.94
N TYR A 35 -7.39 5.56 7.76
CA TYR A 35 -7.59 6.99 7.60
C TYR A 35 -8.88 7.29 6.85
N LYS A 36 -9.16 8.57 6.60
CA LYS A 36 -10.34 8.96 5.83
C LYS A 36 -10.19 8.54 4.37
N ASP A 37 -8.98 8.60 3.85
CA ASP A 37 -8.55 8.47 2.46
C ASP A 37 -7.85 7.15 2.14
N GLY A 38 -7.56 6.31 3.14
CA GLY A 38 -6.81 5.08 2.90
C GLY A 38 -6.46 4.31 4.16
N LEU A 39 -5.42 3.49 4.06
CA LEU A 39 -4.87 2.68 5.13
C LEU A 39 -3.37 2.52 5.00
N ILE A 40 -2.70 2.31 6.14
CA ILE A 40 -1.25 2.12 6.22
C ILE A 40 -0.92 0.85 6.98
N LEU A 41 0.13 0.17 6.53
CA LEU A 41 0.87 -0.80 7.33
C LEU A 41 2.28 -0.28 7.54
N LYS A 42 2.67 0.00 8.78
CA LYS A 42 4.02 0.44 9.17
C LYS A 42 4.75 -0.66 9.94
N TRP A 43 6.05 -0.77 9.75
CA TRP A 43 6.90 -1.70 10.51
C TRP A 43 8.37 -1.27 10.50
N GLY A 44 9.20 -2.04 11.20
CA GLY A 44 10.61 -1.77 11.39
C GLY A 44 10.92 -1.21 12.77
N ASP A 45 12.16 -0.79 12.96
CA ASP A 45 12.65 -0.23 14.22
C ASP A 45 12.91 1.28 14.09
N GLY A 46 13.40 1.91 15.16
CA GLY A 46 13.72 3.34 15.17
C GLY A 46 14.76 3.78 14.13
N TYR A 47 15.47 2.84 13.48
CA TYR A 47 16.46 3.11 12.43
C TYR A 47 15.98 2.71 11.02
N SER A 48 14.94 1.87 10.91
CA SER A 48 14.48 1.28 9.64
C SER A 48 12.96 1.30 9.53
N ARG A 49 12.37 2.49 9.60
CA ARG A 49 10.94 2.69 9.45
C ARG A 49 10.49 2.46 8.01
N LYS A 50 9.53 1.56 7.84
CA LYS A 50 9.02 1.09 6.55
C LYS A 50 7.51 1.18 6.54
N HIS A 51 6.93 1.44 5.37
CA HIS A 51 5.48 1.36 5.23
C HIS A 51 5.00 0.93 3.84
N ILE A 52 3.74 0.48 3.82
CA ILE A 52 2.89 0.39 2.63
C ILE A 52 1.73 1.34 2.87
N TRP A 53 1.63 2.38 2.04
CA TRP A 53 0.51 3.31 2.04
C TRP A 53 -0.41 3.01 0.86
N ALA A 54 -1.68 2.78 1.17
CA ALA A 54 -2.73 2.55 0.18
C ALA A 54 -3.82 3.62 0.36
N SER A 55 -3.89 4.56 -0.57
CA SER A 55 -4.90 5.63 -0.57
C SER A 55 -5.86 5.49 -1.75
N VAL A 56 -6.98 6.20 -1.68
CA VAL A 56 -7.98 6.23 -2.75
C VAL A 56 -8.19 7.67 -3.21
N GLU A 57 -8.06 7.89 -4.51
CA GLU A 57 -8.26 9.19 -5.13
C GLU A 57 -9.02 9.05 -6.46
N ASN A 58 -10.13 9.77 -6.60
CA ASN A 58 -10.98 9.76 -7.79
C ASN A 58 -11.38 8.33 -8.23
N GLY A 59 -11.75 7.49 -7.25
CA GLY A 59 -12.10 6.09 -7.47
C GLY A 59 -10.94 5.16 -7.83
N ASN A 60 -9.69 5.62 -7.83
CA ASN A 60 -8.50 4.78 -8.07
C ASN A 60 -7.85 4.38 -6.76
N LEU A 61 -7.23 3.20 -6.74
CA LEU A 61 -6.38 2.75 -5.63
C LEU A 61 -4.94 3.18 -5.91
N LEU A 62 -4.34 3.92 -4.99
CA LEU A 62 -2.98 4.42 -5.11
C LEU A 62 -2.07 3.71 -4.11
N PHE A 63 -0.96 3.18 -4.60
CA PHE A 63 0.14 2.73 -3.75
C PHE A 63 1.30 3.70 -3.85
N GLU A 64 1.76 4.21 -2.71
CA GLU A 64 3.00 4.99 -2.66
C GLU A 64 4.20 4.10 -3.00
N ILE A 65 5.11 4.63 -3.81
CA ILE A 65 6.34 3.92 -4.20
C ILE A 65 7.58 4.68 -3.77
N SER A 66 8.66 3.92 -3.56
CA SER A 66 9.97 4.48 -3.29
C SER A 66 10.47 5.31 -4.48
N HIS A 67 10.76 6.59 -4.26
CA HIS A 67 11.17 7.56 -5.31
C HIS A 67 12.55 7.29 -5.94
N PHE A 68 13.29 6.29 -5.45
CA PHE A 68 14.69 6.09 -5.80
C PHE A 68 14.93 5.35 -7.13
N LYS A 69 13.88 4.87 -7.82
CA LYS A 69 14.04 4.15 -9.10
C LYS A 69 12.99 4.52 -10.14
N GLN A 70 13.42 4.45 -11.41
CA GLN A 70 12.51 4.43 -12.55
C GLN A 70 11.60 3.20 -12.45
N CYS A 71 10.31 3.43 -12.62
CA CYS A 71 9.30 2.40 -12.69
C CYS A 71 8.63 2.47 -14.05
N ASP A 72 8.66 1.34 -14.76
CA ASP A 72 8.16 1.23 -16.14
C ASP A 72 6.72 0.72 -16.21
N LYS A 73 6.04 0.57 -15.06
CA LYS A 73 4.63 0.15 -15.04
C LYS A 73 3.78 1.26 -15.69
N PRO A 74 2.83 0.91 -16.58
CA PRO A 74 2.05 1.89 -17.34
C PRO A 74 1.12 2.75 -16.46
N TYR A 75 0.87 2.31 -15.23
CA TYR A 75 0.08 3.01 -14.22
C TYR A 75 0.95 3.69 -13.14
N CYS A 76 2.25 3.86 -13.38
CA CYS A 76 3.14 4.59 -12.50
C CYS A 76 3.18 6.08 -12.91
N ASN A 77 3.01 6.99 -11.94
CA ASN A 77 3.14 8.44 -12.16
C ASN A 77 4.46 9.02 -11.61
N GLY A 78 5.39 8.17 -11.16
CA GLY A 78 6.68 8.53 -10.59
C GLY A 78 6.73 8.54 -9.05
N THR A 79 5.58 8.71 -8.38
CA THR A 79 5.48 8.67 -6.90
C THR A 79 4.46 7.63 -6.41
N HIS A 80 3.51 7.25 -7.27
CA HIS A 80 2.48 6.27 -6.98
C HIS A 80 2.26 5.32 -8.16
N HIS A 81 1.82 4.10 -7.83
CA HIS A 81 1.09 3.24 -8.76
C HIS A 81 -0.40 3.55 -8.62
N VAL A 82 -1.02 4.02 -9.70
CA VAL A 82 -2.43 4.45 -9.76
C VAL A 82 -3.26 3.36 -10.44
N LEU A 83 -3.85 2.48 -9.65
CA LEU A 83 -4.63 1.36 -10.15
C LEU A 83 -6.07 1.80 -10.39
N SER A 84 -6.52 1.70 -11.64
CA SER A 84 -7.93 1.83 -12.01
C SER A 84 -8.75 0.67 -11.45
N ARG A 85 -10.08 0.76 -11.52
CA ARG A 85 -10.98 -0.32 -11.12
C ARG A 85 -10.67 -1.67 -11.74
N GLU A 86 -10.34 -1.68 -13.02
CA GLU A 86 -9.97 -2.91 -13.73
C GLU A 86 -8.68 -3.52 -13.16
N LEU A 87 -7.74 -2.69 -12.70
CA LEU A 87 -6.48 -3.14 -12.11
C LEU A 87 -6.65 -3.57 -10.66
N TYR A 88 -7.31 -2.77 -9.81
CA TYR A 88 -7.42 -3.06 -8.38
C TYR A 88 -8.38 -4.21 -8.06
N THR A 89 -9.29 -4.56 -8.99
CA THR A 89 -10.15 -5.75 -8.84
C THR A 89 -9.48 -7.03 -9.36
N ASN A 90 -8.34 -6.91 -10.03
CA ASN A 90 -7.53 -8.05 -10.43
C ASN A 90 -6.60 -8.47 -9.26
N MET A 91 -6.91 -9.61 -8.65
CA MET A 91 -6.17 -10.12 -7.50
C MET A 91 -4.70 -10.45 -7.80
N ASP A 92 -4.36 -10.80 -9.04
CA ASP A 92 -2.96 -11.06 -9.41
C ASP A 92 -2.16 -9.76 -9.39
N VAL A 93 -2.75 -8.67 -9.90
CA VAL A 93 -2.15 -7.33 -9.86
C VAL A 93 -1.98 -6.88 -8.42
N ILE A 94 -3.02 -6.97 -7.58
CA ILE A 94 -2.94 -6.57 -6.16
C ILE A 94 -1.88 -7.37 -5.40
N ASN A 95 -1.86 -8.70 -5.54
CA ASN A 95 -0.88 -9.54 -4.87
C ASN A 95 0.55 -9.23 -5.33
N GLN A 96 0.74 -8.98 -6.63
CA GLN A 96 2.03 -8.58 -7.16
C GLN A 96 2.47 -7.22 -6.61
N GLU A 97 1.60 -6.21 -6.63
CA GLU A 97 1.90 -4.88 -6.09
C GLU A 97 2.26 -4.94 -4.61
N LEU A 98 1.42 -5.55 -3.79
CA LEU A 98 1.65 -5.66 -2.35
C LEU A 98 2.92 -6.48 -2.05
N GLY A 99 3.16 -7.57 -2.78
CA GLY A 99 4.39 -8.35 -2.65
C GLY A 99 5.64 -7.55 -3.02
N ASP A 100 5.59 -6.74 -4.07
CA ASP A 100 6.69 -5.86 -4.47
C ASP A 100 6.94 -4.77 -3.43
N LEU A 101 5.88 -4.12 -2.94
CA LEU A 101 5.94 -3.10 -1.89
C LEU A 101 6.42 -3.68 -0.55
N PHE A 102 6.07 -4.92 -0.22
CA PHE A 102 6.58 -5.56 0.99
C PHE A 102 8.08 -5.89 0.89
N ARG A 103 8.54 -6.35 -0.28
CA ARG A 103 9.97 -6.61 -0.53
C ARG A 103 10.79 -5.32 -0.63
N ARG A 104 10.17 -4.23 -1.12
CA ARG A 104 10.79 -2.94 -1.37
C ARG A 104 9.88 -1.82 -0.84
N PRO A 105 9.76 -1.71 0.49
CA PRO A 105 8.86 -0.74 1.10
C PRO A 105 9.37 0.68 0.92
N VAL A 106 8.46 1.63 1.11
CA VAL A 106 8.86 3.02 1.30
C VAL A 106 9.59 3.11 2.64
N HIS A 107 10.72 3.80 2.65
CA HIS A 107 11.51 4.05 3.85
C HIS A 107 11.18 5.45 4.37
N GLU A 108 10.74 5.54 5.62
CA GLU A 108 10.62 6.84 6.27
C GLU A 108 12.02 7.30 6.71
N PRO A 109 12.41 8.56 6.45
CA PRO A 109 13.64 9.10 7.02
C PRO A 109 13.58 9.04 8.54
N PRO A 110 14.70 8.90 9.27
CA PRO A 110 14.70 9.03 10.73
C PRO A 110 14.16 10.41 11.13
N ASP A 111 13.39 10.47 12.22
CA ASP A 111 13.00 11.74 12.84
C ASP A 111 14.28 12.31 13.45
N ASP A 112 14.65 13.51 13.03
CA ASP A 112 15.77 14.28 13.59
C ASP A 112 15.43 14.78 15.00
#